data_AF-A0A2A2TG88-F1
#
_entry.id   AF-A0A2A2TG88-F1
#
_cell.length_a   1.000
_cell.length_b   1.000
_cell.length_c   1.000
_cell.angle_alpha   90.00
_cell.angle_beta   90.00
_cell.angle_gamma   90.00
#
_symmetry.space_group_name_H-M   'P 1'
#
loop_
_entity.id
_entity.type
_entity.pdbx_description
1 polymer ?
#
loop_
_entity_poly.entity_id
_entity_poly.type
_entity_poly.pdbx_seq_one_letter_code
_entity_poly.pdbx_strand_id
1 'polypeptide(L)'
;MIPTNAIEEINEYSENNIKKSAYYFVNGEKIAYRVWDGNQICMEYGIKNEKMHGLFRTWHDNENLCEESFYIDGKEHGINKQYDYEGNLIGSYEMHHGTGVDLWYSAKGIISEERHLKDGNRHGYERWWNEDNKTIYQEQHFQNGIEHGIYRRWNHKNSLCRGFPQYYVNGEKVNKKQYLKACNKDVSLPKFQTIYNQNYRECTF
;
A
#
# COMPACT_ATOMS: atom_id res chain seq x y z
N MET A 1 13.21 17.69 -6.38
CA MET A 1 12.92 18.40 -7.64
C MET A 1 13.92 17.96 -8.69
N ILE A 2 13.44 17.70 -9.91
CA ILE A 2 14.30 17.39 -11.05
C ILE A 2 15.13 18.64 -11.39
N PRO A 3 16.46 18.56 -11.46
CA PRO A 3 17.32 19.68 -11.85
C PRO A 3 16.97 20.23 -13.24
N THR A 4 17.11 21.54 -13.42
CA THR A 4 16.81 22.22 -14.70
C THR A 4 17.75 21.84 -15.83
N ASN A 5 18.95 21.32 -15.52
CA ASN A 5 19.91 20.82 -16.50
C ASN A 5 19.69 19.34 -16.86
N ALA A 6 18.64 18.70 -16.35
CA ALA A 6 18.35 17.31 -16.67
C ALA A 6 17.87 17.16 -18.12
N ILE A 7 18.36 16.12 -18.80
CA ILE A 7 17.92 15.73 -20.14
C ILE A 7 16.68 14.83 -19.98
N GLU A 8 15.59 15.18 -20.64
CA GLU A 8 14.38 14.35 -20.73
C GLU A 8 14.51 13.35 -21.87
N GLU A 9 14.26 12.07 -21.60
CA GLU A 9 14.10 11.03 -22.61
C GLU A 9 12.73 10.38 -22.47
N ILE A 10 11.91 10.47 -23.52
CA ILE A 10 10.53 9.97 -23.51
C ILE A 10 10.56 8.44 -23.58
N ASN A 11 9.90 7.81 -22.62
CA ASN A 11 9.82 6.35 -22.49
C ASN A 11 8.59 5.80 -23.21
N GLU A 12 7.44 6.49 -23.12
CA GLU A 12 6.19 6.02 -23.71
C GLU A 12 5.33 7.19 -24.20
N TYR A 13 4.62 6.96 -25.32
CA TYR A 13 3.55 7.81 -25.84
C TYR A 13 2.21 7.08 -25.79
N SER A 14 1.12 7.82 -25.69
CA SER A 14 -0.24 7.30 -25.91
C SER A 14 -0.52 7.05 -27.40
N GLU A 15 -1.65 6.40 -27.70
CA GLU A 15 -2.12 6.17 -29.07
C GLU A 15 -2.27 7.46 -29.89
N ASN A 16 -2.49 8.59 -29.23
CA ASN A 16 -2.65 9.91 -29.85
C ASN A 16 -1.33 10.73 -29.90
N ASN A 17 -0.17 10.08 -29.73
CA ASN A 17 1.16 10.72 -29.68
C ASN A 17 1.33 11.75 -28.54
N ILE A 18 0.56 11.62 -27.46
CA ILE A 18 0.74 12.43 -26.24
C ILE A 18 1.76 11.73 -25.34
N LYS A 19 2.71 12.46 -24.77
CA LYS A 19 3.71 11.90 -23.84
C LYS A 19 3.01 11.26 -22.64
N LYS A 20 3.37 10.01 -22.34
CA LYS A 20 2.82 9.27 -21.20
C LYS A 20 3.84 9.06 -20.10
N SER A 21 5.11 8.87 -20.44
CA SER A 21 6.18 8.76 -19.44
C SER A 21 7.55 9.13 -19.99
N ALA A 22 8.47 9.49 -19.10
CA ALA A 22 9.83 9.89 -19.43
C ALA A 22 10.79 9.68 -18.27
N TYR A 23 12.03 9.35 -18.60
CA TYR A 23 13.16 9.37 -17.68
C TYR A 23 13.91 10.70 -17.79
N TYR A 24 14.54 11.10 -16.69
CA TYR A 24 15.38 12.29 -16.63
C TYR A 24 16.80 11.92 -16.24
N PHE A 25 17.78 12.54 -16.91
CA PHE A 25 19.19 12.22 -16.77
C PHE A 25 20.03 13.44 -16.45
N VAL A 26 21.05 13.27 -15.60
CA VAL A 26 22.10 14.27 -15.37
C VAL A 26 23.44 13.56 -15.54
N ASN A 27 24.31 14.08 -16.40
CA ASN A 27 25.62 13.48 -16.72
C ASN A 27 25.54 12.00 -17.15
N GLY A 28 24.44 11.61 -17.80
CA GLY A 28 24.19 10.22 -18.23
C GLY A 28 23.61 9.31 -17.14
N GLU A 29 23.44 9.78 -15.90
CA GLU A 29 22.81 9.02 -14.83
C GLU A 29 21.31 9.29 -14.77
N LYS A 30 20.50 8.24 -14.66
CA LYS A 30 19.04 8.32 -14.49
C LYS A 30 18.72 8.80 -13.07
N ILE A 31 18.07 9.95 -12.96
CA ILE A 31 17.80 10.61 -11.67
C ILE A 31 16.32 10.70 -11.30
N ALA A 32 15.42 10.56 -12.27
CA ALA A 32 13.99 10.65 -12.03
C ALA A 32 13.17 10.03 -13.16
N TYR A 33 11.90 9.80 -12.87
CA TYR A 33 10.88 9.38 -13.80
C TYR A 33 9.60 10.17 -13.58
N ARG A 34 8.87 10.47 -14.65
CA ARG A 34 7.55 11.09 -14.60
C ARG A 34 6.56 10.35 -15.46
N VAL A 35 5.30 10.42 -15.04
CA VAL A 35 4.15 9.94 -15.78
C VAL A 35 3.15 11.08 -15.93
N TRP A 36 2.55 11.15 -17.10
CA TRP A 36 1.50 12.09 -17.43
C TRP A 36 0.19 11.35 -17.70
N ASP A 37 -0.91 11.95 -17.24
CA ASP A 37 -2.24 11.66 -17.75
C ASP A 37 -2.69 12.83 -18.62
N GLY A 38 -2.85 12.57 -19.92
CA GLY A 38 -2.96 13.63 -20.92
C GLY A 38 -1.76 14.59 -20.88
N ASN A 39 -2.02 15.86 -20.54
CA ASN A 39 -0.98 16.90 -20.46
C ASN A 39 -0.54 17.22 -19.02
N GLN A 40 -1.11 16.55 -18.02
CA GLN A 40 -0.85 16.80 -16.60
C GLN A 40 0.06 15.72 -16.02
N ILE A 41 0.93 16.09 -15.09
CA ILE A 41 1.76 15.11 -14.36
C ILE A 41 0.87 14.43 -13.32
N CYS A 42 0.83 13.11 -13.32
CA CYS A 42 0.08 12.33 -12.32
C CYS A 42 1.01 11.57 -11.35
N MET A 43 2.28 11.38 -11.70
CA MET A 43 3.28 10.74 -10.82
C MET A 43 4.72 11.18 -11.16
N GLU A 44 5.55 11.33 -10.14
CA GLU A 44 7.01 11.51 -10.28
C GLU A 44 7.75 10.80 -9.16
N TYR A 45 8.96 10.29 -9.46
CA TYR A 45 9.84 9.78 -8.42
C TYR A 45 11.32 9.95 -8.76
N GLY A 46 12.13 10.08 -7.72
CA GLY A 46 13.59 10.11 -7.81
C GLY A 46 14.19 8.72 -7.99
N ILE A 47 15.32 8.66 -8.68
CA ILE A 47 16.06 7.43 -8.97
C ILE A 47 17.53 7.62 -8.58
N LYS A 48 18.11 6.59 -7.98
CA LYS A 48 19.55 6.47 -7.72
C LYS A 48 19.96 5.01 -7.88
N ASN A 49 21.02 4.75 -8.65
CA ASN A 49 21.52 3.40 -8.90
C ASN A 49 20.41 2.43 -9.39
N GLU A 50 19.60 2.86 -10.36
CA GLU A 50 18.46 2.11 -10.92
C GLU A 50 17.36 1.72 -9.91
N LYS A 51 17.32 2.35 -8.74
CA LYS A 51 16.29 2.14 -7.71
C LYS A 51 15.59 3.45 -7.38
N MET A 52 14.32 3.36 -6.96
CA MET A 52 13.62 4.52 -6.40
C MET A 52 14.38 5.05 -5.20
N HIS A 53 14.66 6.35 -5.20
CA HIS A 53 15.43 7.00 -4.15
C HIS A 53 15.08 8.48 -4.11
N GLY A 54 14.79 9.01 -2.92
CA GLY A 54 14.28 10.35 -2.73
C GLY A 54 12.76 10.41 -2.76
N LEU A 55 12.23 11.56 -3.16
CA LEU A 55 10.79 11.82 -3.17
C LEU A 55 10.06 10.98 -4.23
N PHE A 56 8.88 10.51 -3.84
CA PHE A 56 7.83 9.98 -4.68
C PHE A 56 6.60 10.86 -4.49
N ARG A 57 5.93 11.24 -5.58
CA ARG A 57 4.71 12.04 -5.53
C ARG A 57 3.70 11.59 -6.56
N THR A 58 2.43 11.74 -6.21
CA THR A 58 1.30 11.62 -7.13
C THR A 58 0.41 12.83 -7.01
N TRP A 59 -0.38 13.09 -8.05
CA TRP A 59 -1.31 14.22 -8.10
C TRP A 59 -2.71 13.75 -8.48
N HIS A 60 -3.69 14.44 -7.93
CA HIS A 60 -5.08 14.35 -8.34
C HIS A 60 -5.28 14.97 -9.73
N ASP A 61 -6.39 14.66 -10.39
CA ASP A 61 -6.77 15.21 -11.71
C ASP A 61 -6.93 16.74 -11.72
N ASN A 62 -7.05 17.37 -10.54
CA ASN A 62 -7.08 18.83 -10.39
C ASN A 62 -5.69 19.43 -10.07
N GLU A 63 -4.63 18.65 -10.28
CA GLU A 63 -3.22 19.03 -10.11
C GLU A 63 -2.79 19.30 -8.66
N ASN A 64 -3.68 19.09 -7.68
CA ASN A 64 -3.30 19.09 -6.27
C ASN A 64 -2.52 17.82 -5.92
N LEU A 65 -1.55 17.96 -5.02
CA LEU A 65 -0.77 16.84 -4.50
C LEU A 65 -1.73 15.81 -3.89
N CYS A 66 -1.57 14.53 -4.24
CA CYS A 66 -2.36 13.42 -3.71
C CYS A 66 -1.56 12.67 -2.65
N GLU A 67 -0.30 12.34 -2.95
CA GLU A 67 0.59 11.61 -2.06
C GLU A 67 2.00 12.22 -2.14
N GLU A 68 2.68 12.29 -1.00
CA GLU A 68 4.12 12.51 -0.93
C GLU A 68 4.75 11.48 0.01
N SER A 69 5.67 10.70 -0.57
CA SER A 69 6.35 9.59 0.09
C SER A 69 7.85 9.70 -0.19
N PHE A 70 8.68 8.98 0.59
CA PHE A 70 10.13 9.02 0.41
C PHE A 70 10.72 7.61 0.38
N TYR A 71 11.74 7.41 -0.45
CA TYR A 71 12.35 6.11 -0.71
C TYR A 71 13.86 6.17 -0.49
N ILE A 72 14.43 5.10 0.06
CA ILE A 72 15.88 4.88 0.13
C ILE A 72 16.16 3.49 -0.44
N ASP A 73 16.92 3.47 -1.54
CA ASP A 73 17.41 2.26 -2.22
C ASP A 73 16.30 1.27 -2.57
N GLY A 74 15.19 1.81 -3.10
CA GLY A 74 14.02 1.05 -3.54
C GLY A 74 13.04 0.69 -2.43
N LYS A 75 13.28 1.11 -1.19
CA LYS A 75 12.38 0.86 -0.06
C LYS A 75 11.85 2.17 0.50
N GLU A 76 10.55 2.21 0.76
CA GLU A 76 9.89 3.34 1.38
C GLU A 76 10.47 3.64 2.78
N HIS A 77 10.64 4.92 3.12
CA HIS A 77 11.32 5.35 4.33
C HIS A 77 10.95 6.78 4.70
N GLY A 78 10.64 7.02 5.97
CA GLY A 78 10.26 8.32 6.52
C GLY A 78 8.75 8.47 6.63
N ILE A 79 8.32 9.73 6.71
CA ILE A 79 6.90 10.10 6.85
C ILE A 79 6.27 10.24 5.47
N ASN A 80 5.24 9.44 5.23
CA ASN A 80 4.39 9.55 4.05
C ASN A 80 3.13 10.34 4.38
N LYS A 81 2.60 11.06 3.39
CA LYS A 81 1.46 11.96 3.55
C LYS A 81 0.49 11.79 2.40
N GLN A 82 -0.80 11.88 2.72
CA GLN A 82 -1.90 11.86 1.76
C GLN A 82 -2.75 13.11 1.91
N TYR A 83 -3.23 13.63 0.78
CA TYR A 83 -3.96 14.88 0.69
C TYR A 83 -5.26 14.67 -0.10
N ASP A 84 -6.31 15.41 0.25
CA ASP A 84 -7.57 15.42 -0.50
C ASP A 84 -7.48 16.30 -1.77
N TYR A 85 -8.58 16.35 -2.53
CA TYR A 85 -8.69 17.19 -3.73
C TYR A 85 -8.59 18.70 -3.43
N GLU A 86 -8.77 19.15 -2.19
CA GLU A 86 -8.61 20.57 -1.81
C GLU A 86 -7.18 20.88 -1.34
N GLY A 87 -6.32 19.87 -1.23
CA GLY A 87 -4.95 19.98 -0.75
C GLY A 87 -4.82 19.89 0.78
N ASN A 88 -5.88 19.49 1.49
CA ASN A 88 -5.82 19.28 2.93
C ASN A 88 -5.17 17.94 3.25
N LEU A 89 -4.32 17.89 4.29
CA LEU A 89 -3.73 16.64 4.77
C LEU A 89 -4.81 15.75 5.39
N ILE A 90 -5.01 14.55 4.84
CA ILE A 90 -6.01 13.58 5.30
C ILE A 90 -5.40 12.39 6.04
N GLY A 91 -4.10 12.18 5.91
CA GLY A 91 -3.44 11.03 6.53
C GLY A 91 -1.93 11.09 6.43
N SER A 92 -1.28 10.39 7.35
CA SER A 92 0.17 10.18 7.34
C SER A 92 0.53 8.91 8.09
N TYR A 93 1.62 8.26 7.67
CA TYR A 93 2.20 7.12 8.37
C TYR A 93 3.72 7.14 8.22
N GLU A 94 4.41 6.37 9.07
CA GLU A 94 5.86 6.27 9.07
C GLU A 94 6.32 4.88 8.60
N MET A 95 7.33 4.88 7.73
CA MET A 95 7.99 3.69 7.23
C MET A 95 9.48 3.72 7.56
N HIS A 96 10.04 2.57 7.88
CA HIS A 96 11.48 2.41 8.12
C HIS A 96 12.04 1.35 7.18
N HIS A 97 12.58 1.78 6.04
CA HIS A 97 13.15 0.90 5.02
C HIS A 97 12.21 -0.26 4.65
N GLY A 98 10.99 0.08 4.23
CA GLY A 98 9.96 -0.85 3.79
C GLY A 98 9.28 -1.61 4.93
N THR A 99 9.52 -1.23 6.18
CA THR A 99 8.89 -1.84 7.35
C THR A 99 8.04 -0.81 8.08
N GLY A 100 6.78 -1.14 8.34
CA GLY A 100 5.82 -0.23 8.97
C GLY A 100 4.39 -0.62 8.64
N VAL A 101 3.47 0.30 8.87
CA VAL A 101 2.05 0.12 8.54
C VAL A 101 1.67 1.17 7.50
N ASP A 102 1.49 0.73 6.25
CA ASP A 102 0.96 1.55 5.17
C ASP A 102 -0.53 1.76 5.40
N LEU A 103 -0.94 3.03 5.50
CA LEU A 103 -2.31 3.45 5.78
C LEU A 103 -2.85 4.25 4.60
N TRP A 104 -3.97 3.81 4.03
CA TRP A 104 -4.70 4.54 2.99
C TRP A 104 -5.93 5.20 3.58
N TYR A 105 -6.13 6.47 3.24
CA TYR A 105 -7.24 7.27 3.70
C TYR A 105 -8.16 7.60 2.52
N SER A 106 -9.46 7.51 2.74
CA SER A 106 -10.45 8.08 1.82
C SER A 106 -10.35 9.61 1.79
N ALA A 107 -10.96 10.24 0.79
CA ALA A 107 -11.03 11.71 0.67
C ALA A 107 -11.69 12.41 1.89
N LYS A 108 -12.36 11.66 2.79
CA LYS A 108 -12.93 12.18 4.04
C LYS A 108 -11.96 12.08 5.24
N GLY A 109 -10.72 11.64 5.04
CA GLY A 109 -9.76 11.37 6.12
C GLY A 109 -10.08 10.12 6.95
N ILE A 110 -10.88 9.21 6.41
CA ILE A 110 -11.26 7.94 7.05
C ILE A 110 -10.37 6.84 6.50
N ILE A 111 -9.76 6.01 7.35
CA ILE A 111 -8.93 4.89 6.91
C ILE A 111 -9.78 3.96 6.04
N SER A 112 -9.29 3.65 4.85
CA SER A 112 -9.85 2.67 3.93
C SER A 112 -9.04 1.38 3.95
N GLU A 113 -7.71 1.46 4.05
CA GLU A 113 -6.83 0.29 4.05
C GLU A 113 -5.69 0.43 5.07
N GLU A 114 -5.32 -0.69 5.67
CA GLU A 114 -4.20 -0.83 6.59
C GLU A 114 -3.38 -2.05 6.15
N ARG A 115 -2.08 -1.87 5.87
CA ARG A 115 -1.19 -2.91 5.35
C ARG A 115 0.08 -2.96 6.17
N HIS A 116 0.31 -4.10 6.84
CA HIS A 116 1.55 -4.33 7.57
C HIS A 116 2.63 -4.81 6.60
N LEU A 117 3.78 -4.13 6.62
CA LEU A 117 4.90 -4.37 5.72
C LEU A 117 6.17 -4.67 6.52
N LYS A 118 6.98 -5.56 5.97
CA LYS A 118 8.34 -5.85 6.44
C LYS A 118 9.26 -6.00 5.25
N ASP A 119 10.32 -5.20 5.22
CA ASP A 119 11.30 -5.18 4.13
C ASP A 119 10.68 -5.03 2.72
N GLY A 120 9.57 -4.30 2.61
CA GLY A 120 8.84 -4.06 1.37
C GLY A 120 7.83 -5.17 1.01
N ASN A 121 7.65 -6.19 1.85
CA ASN A 121 6.71 -7.28 1.62
C ASN A 121 5.56 -7.24 2.63
N ARG A 122 4.35 -7.68 2.22
CA ARG A 122 3.21 -7.87 3.15
C ARG A 122 3.60 -8.83 4.27
N HIS A 123 3.48 -8.40 5.52
CA HIS A 123 3.90 -9.18 6.69
C HIS A 123 3.10 -8.77 7.91
N GLY A 124 2.19 -9.63 8.36
CA GLY A 124 1.17 -9.31 9.35
C GLY A 124 -0.19 -9.16 8.67
N TYR A 125 -1.01 -8.23 9.18
CA TYR A 125 -2.37 -8.05 8.69
C TYR A 125 -2.48 -7.02 7.56
N GLU A 126 -3.39 -7.31 6.65
CA GLU A 126 -3.98 -6.36 5.71
C GLU A 126 -5.47 -6.28 6.00
N ARG A 127 -6.00 -5.05 6.12
CA ARG A 127 -7.39 -4.80 6.48
C ARG A 127 -8.00 -3.75 5.58
N TRP A 128 -9.26 -3.96 5.23
CA TRP A 128 -10.09 -2.98 4.53
C TRP A 128 -11.25 -2.54 5.41
N TRP A 129 -11.28 -1.25 5.67
CA TRP A 129 -12.15 -0.60 6.63
C TRP A 129 -13.45 -0.12 5.99
N ASN A 130 -14.53 -0.17 6.75
CA ASN A 130 -15.75 0.54 6.41
C ASN A 130 -15.61 2.03 6.78
N GLU A 131 -16.46 2.88 6.22
CA GLU A 131 -16.45 4.34 6.49
C GLU A 131 -16.82 4.72 7.94
N ASP A 132 -17.04 3.75 8.85
CA ASP A 132 -17.42 4.00 10.24
C ASP A 132 -16.24 4.10 11.21
N ASN A 133 -14.99 3.95 10.73
CA ASN A 133 -13.76 3.92 11.53
C ASN A 133 -13.72 2.85 12.64
N LYS A 134 -14.62 1.86 12.60
CA LYS A 134 -14.81 0.90 13.68
C LYS A 134 -14.83 -0.53 13.19
N THR A 135 -15.31 -0.73 11.97
CA THR A 135 -15.51 -2.04 11.41
C THR A 135 -14.75 -2.22 10.12
N ILE A 136 -14.32 -3.44 9.87
CA ILE A 136 -13.69 -3.85 8.62
C ILE A 136 -14.64 -4.75 7.82
N TYR A 137 -14.53 -4.74 6.50
CA TYR A 137 -15.24 -5.70 5.66
C TYR A 137 -14.32 -6.83 5.19
N GLN A 138 -13.01 -6.68 5.34
CA GLN A 138 -12.02 -7.68 4.94
C GLN A 138 -10.77 -7.63 5.83
N GLU A 139 -10.22 -8.80 6.20
CA GLU A 139 -8.97 -8.97 6.95
C GLU A 139 -8.21 -10.19 6.46
N GLN A 140 -6.94 -10.04 6.12
CA GLN A 140 -6.09 -11.13 5.68
C GLN A 140 -4.71 -11.07 6.33
N HIS A 141 -4.07 -12.22 6.53
CA HIS A 141 -2.74 -12.30 7.12
C HIS A 141 -1.72 -12.85 6.12
N PHE A 142 -0.56 -12.21 6.07
CA PHE A 142 0.55 -12.53 5.19
C PHE A 142 1.84 -12.74 5.98
N GLN A 143 2.72 -13.59 5.44
CA GLN A 143 4.08 -13.76 5.91
C GLN A 143 5.01 -13.60 4.71
N ASN A 144 5.78 -12.51 4.67
CA ASN A 144 6.73 -12.20 3.59
C ASN A 144 6.10 -12.26 2.18
N GLY A 145 4.94 -11.63 2.01
CA GLY A 145 4.21 -11.56 0.74
C GLY A 145 3.31 -12.76 0.45
N ILE A 146 3.36 -13.82 1.26
CA ILE A 146 2.62 -15.07 1.02
C ILE A 146 1.43 -15.15 2.00
N GLU A 147 0.25 -15.55 1.50
CA GLU A 147 -0.92 -15.80 2.36
C GLU A 147 -0.59 -16.86 3.41
N HIS A 148 -0.62 -16.47 4.69
CA HIS A 148 -0.16 -17.34 5.76
C HIS A 148 -0.90 -17.00 7.04
N GLY A 149 -2.12 -17.50 7.19
CA GLY A 149 -2.96 -17.19 8.33
C GLY A 149 -4.45 -17.31 8.03
N ILE A 150 -5.24 -16.39 8.57
CA ILE A 150 -6.70 -16.40 8.46
C ILE A 150 -7.13 -15.28 7.52
N TYR A 151 -8.00 -15.61 6.58
CA TYR A 151 -8.69 -14.65 5.73
C TYR A 151 -10.15 -14.56 6.18
N ARG A 152 -10.62 -13.36 6.52
CA ARG A 152 -12.00 -13.05 6.91
C ARG A 152 -12.61 -12.02 5.97
N ARG A 153 -13.91 -12.20 5.71
CA ARG A 153 -14.73 -11.24 4.99
C ARG A 153 -16.09 -11.15 5.63
N TRP A 154 -16.58 -9.93 5.84
CA TRP A 154 -17.87 -9.64 6.45
C TRP A 154 -18.81 -9.01 5.42
N ASN A 155 -20.10 -9.24 5.60
CA ASN A 155 -21.14 -8.61 4.81
C ASN A 155 -21.60 -7.29 5.44
N HIS A 156 -22.49 -6.58 4.75
CA HIS A 156 -23.08 -5.31 5.22
C HIS A 156 -23.89 -5.41 6.53
N LYS A 157 -24.14 -6.63 7.05
CA LYS A 157 -24.77 -6.89 8.36
C LYS A 157 -23.73 -7.23 9.43
N ASN A 158 -22.46 -6.92 9.19
CA ASN A 158 -21.33 -7.22 10.07
C ASN A 158 -21.16 -8.72 10.41
N SER A 159 -21.73 -9.59 9.58
CA SER A 159 -21.65 -11.04 9.75
C SER A 159 -20.66 -11.64 8.75
N LEU A 160 -19.94 -12.69 9.14
CA LEU A 160 -19.04 -13.39 8.22
C LEU A 160 -19.78 -13.86 6.97
N CYS A 161 -19.17 -13.63 5.81
CA CYS A 161 -19.67 -14.17 4.55
C CYS A 161 -19.68 -15.71 4.57
N ARG A 162 -20.60 -16.31 3.81
CA ARG A 162 -20.59 -17.76 3.59
C ARG A 162 -19.22 -18.19 3.04
N GLY A 163 -18.65 -19.24 3.64
CA GLY A 163 -17.32 -19.75 3.27
C GLY A 163 -16.14 -19.04 3.95
N PHE A 164 -16.41 -18.13 4.89
CA PHE A 164 -15.40 -17.49 5.73
C PHE A 164 -15.57 -17.87 7.22
N PRO A 165 -14.49 -17.86 8.02
CA PRO A 165 -13.10 -17.60 7.64
C PRO A 165 -12.49 -18.70 6.75
N GLN A 166 -11.50 -18.32 5.95
CA GLN A 166 -10.62 -19.21 5.20
C GLN A 166 -9.24 -19.25 5.86
N TYR A 167 -8.48 -20.31 5.61
CA TYR A 167 -7.24 -20.59 6.31
C TYR A 167 -6.15 -20.94 5.29
N TYR A 168 -4.97 -20.37 5.48
CA TYR A 168 -3.83 -20.51 4.58
C TYR A 168 -2.57 -20.83 5.37
N VAL A 169 -1.75 -21.73 4.83
CA VAL A 169 -0.43 -22.05 5.36
C VAL A 169 0.54 -22.06 4.18
N ASN A 170 1.42 -21.07 4.12
CA ASN A 170 2.42 -20.91 3.05
C ASN A 170 1.78 -20.83 1.65
N GLY A 171 0.73 -20.05 1.50
CA GLY A 171 -0.01 -19.85 0.25
C GLY A 171 -1.06 -20.92 -0.03
N GLU A 172 -0.99 -22.06 0.66
CA GLU A 172 -1.91 -23.17 0.43
C GLU A 172 -3.16 -23.04 1.30
N LYS A 173 -4.33 -23.09 0.65
CA LYS A 173 -5.62 -23.09 1.35
C LYS A 173 -5.84 -24.43 2.04
N VAL A 174 -6.06 -24.39 3.35
CA VAL A 174 -6.27 -25.57 4.19
C VAL A 174 -7.61 -25.52 4.91
N ASN A 175 -8.09 -26.67 5.40
CA ASN A 175 -9.26 -26.69 6.28
C ASN A 175 -8.90 -26.28 7.72
N LYS A 176 -9.91 -25.94 8.52
CA LYS A 176 -9.72 -25.48 9.92
C LYS A 176 -8.92 -26.47 10.78
N LYS A 177 -9.12 -27.78 10.62
CA LYS A 177 -8.41 -28.80 11.41
C LYS A 177 -6.92 -28.82 11.09
N GLN A 178 -6.57 -28.74 9.80
CA GLN A 178 -5.19 -28.63 9.35
C GLN A 178 -4.54 -27.33 9.86
N TYR A 179 -5.26 -26.21 9.76
CA TYR A 179 -4.79 -24.92 10.26
C TYR A 179 -4.46 -24.93 11.75
N LEU A 180 -5.38 -25.42 12.60
CA LEU A 180 -5.15 -25.51 14.04
C LEU A 180 -3.96 -26.42 14.40
N LYS A 181 -3.73 -27.49 13.63
CA LYS A 181 -2.54 -28.34 13.79
C LYS A 181 -1.26 -27.60 13.39
N ALA A 182 -1.32 -26.77 12.34
CA ALA A 182 -0.19 -25.95 11.90
C ALA A 182 0.16 -24.87 12.94
N CYS A 183 -0.82 -24.19 13.55
CA CYS A 183 -0.59 -23.20 14.61
C CYS A 183 0.18 -23.75 15.83
N ASN A 184 0.14 -25.05 16.08
CA ASN A 184 0.91 -25.67 17.18
C ASN A 184 2.40 -25.87 16.84
N LYS A 185 2.77 -25.74 15.56
CA LYS A 185 4.12 -25.96 15.04
C LYS A 185 4.77 -24.67 14.54
N ASP A 186 3.96 -23.78 13.99
CA ASP A 186 4.39 -22.53 13.39
C ASP A 186 3.83 -21.36 14.22
N VAL A 187 4.73 -20.65 14.88
CA VAL A 187 4.41 -19.51 15.75
C VAL A 187 4.04 -18.24 14.97
N SER A 188 4.35 -18.19 13.67
CA SER A 188 3.98 -17.04 12.82
C SER A 188 2.50 -17.08 12.39
N LEU A 189 1.84 -18.23 12.52
CA LEU A 189 0.40 -18.33 12.25
C LEU A 189 -0.42 -17.66 13.37
N PRO A 190 -1.34 -16.73 13.03
CA PRO A 190 -2.21 -16.13 14.02
C PRO A 190 -3.15 -17.19 14.62
N LYS A 191 -3.17 -17.30 15.95
CA LYS A 191 -4.05 -18.27 16.61
C LYS A 191 -5.51 -17.95 16.33
N PHE A 192 -6.28 -18.96 15.92
CA PHE A 192 -7.72 -18.81 15.75
C PHE A 192 -8.39 -18.52 17.10
N GLN A 193 -9.11 -17.40 17.18
CA GLN A 193 -10.00 -17.08 18.30
C GLN A 193 -11.36 -16.62 17.77
N THR A 194 -12.44 -17.13 18.35
CA THR A 194 -13.81 -16.83 17.90
C THR A 194 -14.18 -15.36 18.07
N ILE A 195 -13.57 -14.65 19.03
CA ILE A 195 -13.80 -13.21 19.23
C ILE A 195 -13.49 -12.40 17.97
N TYR A 196 -12.50 -12.80 17.17
CA TYR A 196 -12.13 -12.13 15.92
C TYR A 196 -13.08 -12.42 14.74
N ASN A 197 -14.14 -13.21 14.94
CA ASN A 197 -15.20 -13.34 13.95
C ASN A 197 -16.15 -12.13 13.95
N GLN A 198 -16.06 -11.25 14.95
CA GLN A 198 -16.61 -9.90 14.83
C GLN A 198 -15.66 -9.02 14.01
N ASN A 199 -16.21 -8.04 13.30
CA ASN A 199 -15.44 -7.14 12.47
C ASN A 199 -15.02 -5.83 13.14
N TYR A 200 -15.31 -5.65 14.43
CA TYR A 200 -14.82 -4.50 15.17
C TYR A 200 -13.29 -4.55 15.31
N ARG A 201 -12.61 -3.45 14.99
CA ARG A 201 -11.18 -3.25 15.20
C ARG A 201 -10.96 -1.85 15.78
N GLU A 202 -10.00 -1.75 16.70
CA GLU A 202 -9.51 -0.46 17.18
C GLU A 202 -8.26 -0.12 16.36
N CYS A 203 -8.24 1.06 15.75
CA CYS A 203 -7.03 1.58 15.16
C CYS A 203 -6.20 2.21 16.29
N THR A 204 -5.10 1.57 16.66
CA THR A 204 -4.13 2.12 17.62
C THR A 204 -3.03 2.82 16.84
N PHE A 205 -2.87 4.12 17.05
CA PHE A 205 -1.77 4.95 16.53
C PHE A 205 -0.66 5.07 17.56
#